data_AF-A0A0G0L967-F1
#
_entry.id   AF-A0A0G0L967-F1
#
_cell.length_a   1.000
_cell.length_b   1.000
_cell.length_c   1.000
_cell.angle_alpha   90.00
_cell.angle_beta   90.00
_cell.angle_gamma   90.00
#
_symmetry.space_group_name_H-M   'P 1'
#
loop_
_entity.id
_entity.type
_entity.pdbx_description
1 polymer ?
#
loop_
_entity_poly.entity_id
_entity_poly.type
_entity_poly.pdbx_seq_one_letter_code
_entity_poly.pdbx_strand_id
1 'polypeptide(L)' 'MPLFQYEAYNKRGALISGTLDAASLQMVKDMLQGQGLMPTKIVESSALGSRSLWARLNEKKVDLKTVILFTIFV' A
#
# COMPACT_ATOMS: atom_id res chain seq x y z
N MET A 1 18.05 6.95 -14.39
CA MET A 1 16.83 7.59 -13.85
C MET A 1 16.62 7.03 -12.45
N PRO A 2 16.30 7.85 -11.43
CA PRO A 2 16.07 7.34 -10.08
C PRO A 2 14.78 6.51 -10.02
N LEU A 3 14.86 5.38 -9.32
CA LEU A 3 13.74 4.48 -9.07
C LEU A 3 13.06 4.91 -7.77
N PHE A 4 11.74 5.05 -7.78
CA PHE A 4 10.94 5.41 -6.61
C PHE A 4 10.06 4.25 -6.21
N GLN A 5 9.98 3.98 -4.93
CA GLN A 5 9.04 3.03 -4.35
C GLN A 5 7.85 3.80 -3.80
N TYR A 6 6.63 3.41 -4.18
CA TYR A 6 5.42 4.11 -3.81
C TYR A 6 4.41 3.17 -3.15
N GLU A 7 3.58 3.77 -2.30
CA GLU A 7 2.37 3.20 -1.75
C GLU A 7 1.22 4.15 -2.09
N ALA A 8 0.15 3.61 -2.64
CA ALA A 8 -1.02 4.38 -3.02
C ALA A 8 -2.31 3.60 -2.75
N TYR A 9 -3.41 4.32 -2.60
CA TYR A 9 -4.73 3.72 -2.59
C TYR A 9 -5.34 3.75 -3.98
N ASN A 10 -5.93 2.65 -4.41
CA ASN A 10 -6.79 2.66 -5.59
C ASN A 10 -8.19 3.21 -5.22
N LYS A 11 -9.03 3.47 -6.24
CA LYS A 11 -10.42 3.95 -6.05
C LYS A 11 -11.30 3.02 -5.21
N ARG A 12 -10.90 1.76 -5.02
CA ARG A 12 -11.60 0.77 -4.20
C ARG A 12 -11.10 0.76 -2.75
N GLY A 13 -10.20 1.67 -2.37
CA GLY A 13 -9.58 1.73 -1.05
C GLY A 13 -8.55 0.62 -0.79
N ALA A 14 -8.15 -0.14 -1.81
CA ALA A 14 -7.10 -1.14 -1.64
C ALA A 14 -5.73 -0.45 -1.70
N LEU A 15 -4.90 -0.74 -0.69
CA LEU A 15 -3.52 -0.30 -0.65
C LEU A 15 -2.71 -1.11 -1.67
N ILE A 16 -2.07 -0.41 -2.59
CA ILE A 16 -1.15 -0.97 -3.59
C ILE A 16 0.23 -0.38 -3.38
N SER A 17 1.25 -1.20 -3.60
CA SER A 17 2.65 -0.78 -3.57
C SER A 17 3.34 -1.21 -4.86
N GLY A 18 4.31 -0.41 -5.28
CA GLY A 18 5.03 -0.63 -6.52
C GLY A 18 6.30 0.18 -6.60
N THR A 19 7.01 0.03 -7.71
CA THR A 19 8.16 0.83 -8.05
C THR A 19 7.91 1.56 -9.37
N LEU A 20 8.39 2.79 -9.47
CA LEU A 20 8.18 3.65 -10.62
C LEU A 20 9.45 4.45 -10.91
N ASP A 21 9.89 4.43 -12.16
CA ASP A 21 11.02 5.23 -12.64
C ASP A 21 10.54 6.64 -12.99
N ALA A 22 11.14 7.65 -12.37
CA ALA A 22 10.80 9.04 -12.62
C ALA A 22 12.02 9.94 -12.46
N ALA A 23 11.96 11.14 -13.04
CA ALA A 23 13.01 12.14 -12.87
C ALA A 23 12.93 12.86 -11.50
N SER A 24 11.75 12.88 -10.87
CA SER A 24 11.52 13.57 -9.60
C SER A 24 10.31 13.01 -8.85
N LEU A 25 10.23 13.27 -7.54
CA LEU A 25 9.08 12.90 -6.71
C LEU A 25 7.77 13.53 -7.22
N GLN A 26 7.83 14.75 -7.76
CA GLN A 26 6.66 15.41 -8.33
C GLN A 26 6.11 14.64 -9.53
N MET A 27 7.00 14.18 -10.42
CA MET A 27 6.61 13.36 -11.57
C MET A 27 5.96 12.04 -11.13
N VAL A 28 6.45 11.39 -10.06
CA VAL A 28 5.81 10.19 -9.48
C VAL A 28 4.38 10.50 -9.02
N LYS A 29 4.17 11.63 -8.33
CA LYS A 29 2.83 12.05 -7.86
C LYS A 29 1.88 12.26 -9.03
N ASP A 30 2.32 12.99 -10.05
CA ASP A 30 1.50 13.31 -11.21
C ASP A 30 1.11 12.02 -11.97
N MET A 31 2.04 11.06 -12.10
CA MET A 31 1.77 9.76 -12.72
C MET A 31 0.76 8.92 -11.90
N LEU A 32 0.92 8.87 -10.58
CA LEU A 32 -0.01 8.12 -9.71
C LEU A 32 -1.41 8.76 -9.72
N GLN A 33 -1.49 10.09 -9.65
CA GLN A 33 -2.75 10.81 -9.74
C GLN A 33 -3.43 10.61 -11.10
N GLY A 34 -2.67 10.63 -12.21
CA GLY A 34 -3.18 10.34 -13.55
C GLY A 34 -3.76 8.91 -13.69
N GLN A 35 -3.23 7.96 -12.92
CA GLN A 35 -3.75 6.59 -12.84
C GLN A 35 -4.97 6.46 -11.90
N GLY A 36 -5.41 7.56 -11.27
CA GLY A 36 -6.47 7.54 -10.26
C GLY A 36 -6.05 6.83 -8.98
N LEU A 37 -4.74 6.78 -8.71
CA LEU A 37 -4.15 6.26 -7.50
C LEU A 37 -3.81 7.42 -6.58
N MET A 38 -4.12 7.27 -5.29
CA MET A 38 -3.89 8.30 -4.29
C MET A 38 -2.62 7.97 -3.49
N PRO A 39 -1.46 8.60 -3.78
CA PRO A 39 -0.21 8.26 -3.11
C PRO A 39 -0.26 8.61 -1.62
N THR A 40 0.18 7.69 -0.78
CA THR A 40 0.30 7.88 0.68
C THR A 40 1.75 7.93 1.14
N LYS A 41 2.65 7.27 0.41
CA LYS A 41 4.09 7.27 0.69
C LYS A 41 4.86 7.13 -0.62
N ILE A 42 5.91 7.95 -0.80
CA ILE A 42 6.82 7.86 -1.93
C ILE A 42 8.23 7.97 -1.37
N VAL A 43 9.11 7.04 -1.71
CA VAL A 43 10.50 7.03 -1.25
C VAL A 43 11.43 6.68 -2.39
N GLU A 44 12.54 7.39 -2.51
CA GLU A 44 13.56 7.08 -3.51
C GLU A 44 14.31 5.81 -3.13
N SER A 45 14.43 4.84 -4.04
CA SER A 45 15.06 3.55 -3.76
C SER A 45 16.56 3.67 -3.53
N SER A 46 17.21 4.74 -4.01
CA SER A 46 18.62 5.03 -3.73
C SER A 46 18.87 5.25 -2.22
N ALA A 47 17.86 5.72 -1.47
CA ALA A 47 17.91 5.90 -0.03
C ALA A 47 17.51 4.64 0.76
N LEU A 48 16.96 3.61 0.11
CA LEU A 48 16.43 2.41 0.75
C LEU A 48 17.20 1.14 0.36
N GLY A 49 18.44 1.07 0.82
CA GLY A 49 18.97 -0.23 1.22
C GLY A 49 18.09 -0.81 2.34
N SER A 50 17.22 -1.77 2.01
CA SER A 50 16.79 -2.82 2.93
C SER A 50 15.75 -2.49 4.06
N ARG A 51 14.66 -1.74 3.85
CA ARG A 51 13.66 -1.62 4.95
C ARG A 51 12.15 -1.56 4.69
N SER A 52 11.63 -1.56 3.45
CA SER A 52 10.18 -1.31 3.26
C SER A 52 9.31 -2.48 2.81
N LEU A 53 9.87 -3.61 2.37
CA LEU A 53 9.06 -4.69 1.77
C LEU A 53 8.60 -5.79 2.76
N TRP A 54 9.04 -5.75 4.03
CA TRP A 54 8.69 -6.78 5.02
C TRP A 54 7.74 -6.32 6.13
N ALA A 55 7.56 -5.02 6.34
CA ALA A 55 6.80 -4.51 7.50
C ALA A 55 5.27 -4.48 7.31
N ARG A 56 4.75 -4.64 6.09
CA ARG A 56 3.32 -4.40 5.79
C ARG A 56 2.53 -5.59 5.24
N LEU A 57 3.18 -6.73 5.01
CA LEU A 57 2.49 -7.97 4.65
C LEU A 57 1.90 -8.71 5.88
N ASN A 58 2.14 -8.23 7.11
CA ASN A 58 1.78 -8.94 8.35
C ASN A 58 0.60 -8.37 9.16
N GLU A 59 -0.26 -7.52 8.59
CA GLU A 59 -1.50 -7.08 9.27
C GLU A 59 -2.79 -7.57 8.60
N LYS A 60 -2.70 -8.58 7.72
CA LYS A 60 -3.86 -9.43 7.42
C LYS A 60 -3.90 -10.62 8.38
N LYS A 61 -4.51 -10.40 9.55
CA LYS A 61 -5.44 -11.37 10.12
C LYS A 61 -6.78 -10.68 10.31
N VAL A 62 -7.51 -10.58 9.20
CA VAL A 62 -8.96 -10.59 9.25
C VAL A 62 -9.33 -12.02 9.66
N ASP A 63 -9.52 -12.25 10.96
CA ASP A 63 -10.16 -13.46 11.45
C ASP A 63 -11.66 -13.21 11.57
N LEU A 64 -12.36 -13.28 10.43
CA LEU A 64 -13.83 -13.26 10.38
C LEU A 64 -14.39 -14.66 10.70
N LYS A 65 -13.94 -15.27 11.80
CA LYS A 65 -14.54 -16.49 12.34
C LYS A 65 -14.42 -16.52 13.87
N THR A 66 -15.33 -15.82 14.53
CA THR A 66 -15.79 -16.29 15.84
C THR A 66 -17.32 -16.37 15.85
N VAL A 67 -17.78 -17.47 15.26
CA VAL A 67 -18.89 -18.33 15.69
C VAL A 67 -20.17 -17.61 16.12
N ILE A 68 -21.11 -17.56 15.18
CA ILE A 68 -22.53 -17.63 15.51
C ILE A 68 -22.76 -19.00 16.18
N LEU A 69 -23.07 -19.05 17.47
CA LEU A 69 -23.82 -20.16 18.06
C LEU A 69 -25.05 -19.58 18.78
N PHE A 70 -26.20 -19.96 18.25
CA PHE A 70 -27.53 -19.73 18.83
C PHE A 70 -27.76 -20.65 20.05
N THR A 71 -28.79 -20.30 20.84
CA THR A 71 -29.50 -21.11 21.88
C THR A 71 -28.85 -21.09 23.29
N ILE A 72 -29.54 -21.04 24.43
CA ILE A 72 -30.97 -21.22 24.78
C ILE A 72 -31.23 -20.62 26.19
N PHE A 73 -32.48 -20.19 26.41
CA PHE A 73 -33.29 -20.18 27.64
C PHE A 73 -32.73 -20.88 28.90
N VAL A 74 -32.65 -20.19 30.05
CA VAL A 74 -33.11 -20.61 31.40
C VAL A 74 -33.40 -19.35 32.22
#